data_AF-A0A2N7VK09-F1
#
_entry.id   AF-A0A2N7VK09-F1
#
_cell.length_a   1.000
_cell.length_b   1.000
_cell.length_c   1.000
_cell.angle_alpha   90.00
_cell.angle_beta   90.00
_cell.angle_gamma   90.00
#
_symmetry.space_group_name_H-M   'P 1'
#
loop_
_entity.id
_entity.type
_entity.pdbx_description
1 polymer ?
#
loop_
_entity_poly.entity_id
_entity_poly.type
_entity_poly.pdbx_seq_one_letter_code
_entity_poly.pdbx_strand_id
1 'polypeptide(L)'
;MDSFAHSAEVHMKQSSASSSRKSRRRNLSSAPGRKVIWASHPFLGRLGTYIGIALEAYHLSVAVHTPAGPRWVPADEALSAAEAGAWAASGFNRT
;
A
#
# COMPACT_ATOMS: atom_id res chain seq x y z
N MET A 1 -36.36 -8.00 -67.69
CA MET A 1 -35.70 -9.21 -67.18
C MET A 1 -34.71 -8.77 -66.12
N ASP A 2 -35.19 -8.84 -64.87
CA ASP A 2 -34.49 -9.31 -63.67
C ASP A 2 -33.19 -8.59 -63.24
N SER A 3 -33.20 -7.80 -62.16
CA SER A 3 -32.86 -8.19 -60.76
C SER A 3 -31.34 -8.39 -60.57
N PHE A 4 -30.59 -7.86 -59.60
CA PHE A 4 -30.76 -7.63 -58.16
C PHE A 4 -29.76 -6.54 -57.71
N ALA A 5 -30.20 -5.52 -56.98
CA ALA A 5 -29.94 -5.33 -55.55
C ALA A 5 -28.46 -5.37 -55.10
N HIS A 6 -27.92 -4.21 -54.72
CA HIS A 6 -26.95 -4.10 -53.63
C HIS A 6 -27.32 -2.89 -52.76
N SER A 7 -28.11 -3.17 -51.72
CA SER A 7 -28.23 -2.35 -50.53
C SER A 7 -27.19 -2.81 -49.51
N ALA A 8 -26.43 -1.88 -48.94
CA ALA A 8 -25.92 -1.89 -47.57
C ALA A 8 -25.21 -0.54 -47.34
N GLU A 9 -25.91 0.50 -46.88
CA GLU A 9 -26.18 0.83 -45.48
C GLU A 9 -24.93 1.10 -44.60
N VAL A 10 -25.00 2.27 -43.94
CA VAL A 10 -24.44 2.70 -42.65
C VAL A 10 -22.93 2.88 -42.45
N HIS A 11 -22.52 4.14 -42.24
CA HIS A 11 -22.17 4.70 -40.91
C HIS A 11 -21.56 6.10 -41.13
N MET A 12 -22.31 7.19 -41.00
CA MET A 12 -22.67 7.89 -39.76
C MET A 12 -21.46 8.31 -38.91
N LYS A 13 -21.19 9.62 -38.99
CA LYS A 13 -20.57 10.55 -38.03
C LYS A 13 -20.05 9.95 -36.71
N GLN A 14 -18.85 10.39 -36.31
CA GLN A 14 -18.60 11.05 -35.01
C GLN A 14 -17.16 11.60 -35.00
N SER A 15 -16.99 12.92 -35.04
CA SER A 15 -16.89 13.78 -33.83
C SER A 15 -15.48 13.78 -33.25
N SER A 16 -14.74 14.84 -33.58
CA SER A 16 -14.02 15.70 -32.64
C SER A 16 -13.73 15.10 -31.26
N ALA A 17 -12.46 14.80 -30.99
CA ALA A 17 -11.93 14.92 -29.64
C ALA A 17 -10.43 15.21 -29.71
N SER A 18 -10.10 16.50 -29.67
CA SER A 18 -8.86 17.02 -29.16
C SER A 18 -8.48 16.28 -27.88
N SER A 19 -7.56 15.33 -27.96
CA SER A 19 -6.95 14.73 -26.77
C SER A 19 -5.86 15.69 -26.27
N SER A 20 -6.36 16.76 -25.67
CA SER A 20 -5.73 17.53 -24.63
C SER A 20 -4.93 16.57 -23.75
N ARG A 21 -3.59 16.65 -23.80
CA ARG A 21 -2.68 16.01 -22.83
C ARG A 21 -2.89 16.73 -21.50
N LYS A 22 -4.07 16.50 -20.93
CA LYS A 22 -4.50 16.97 -19.63
C LYS A 22 -3.79 16.10 -18.63
N SER A 23 -2.55 16.52 -18.34
CA SER A 23 -1.96 16.54 -17.01
C SER A 23 -2.78 15.70 -16.04
N ARG A 24 -2.46 14.41 -16.02
CA ARG A 24 -2.95 13.47 -15.03
C ARG A 24 -2.21 13.82 -13.75
N ARG A 25 -2.57 14.96 -13.15
CA ARG A 25 -2.29 15.28 -11.75
C ARG A 25 -2.80 14.07 -10.99
N ARG A 26 -1.88 13.21 -10.56
CA ARG A 26 -2.13 12.24 -9.51
C ARG A 26 -2.49 13.08 -8.29
N ASN A 27 -3.77 13.41 -8.15
CA ASN A 27 -4.39 13.63 -6.86
C ASN A 27 -4.40 12.26 -6.16
N LEU A 28 -3.20 11.79 -5.82
CA LEU A 28 -3.02 10.90 -4.68
C LEU A 28 -3.38 11.80 -3.51
N SER A 29 -4.66 11.71 -3.12
CA SER A 29 -5.11 11.93 -1.76
C SER A 29 -3.90 11.77 -0.83
N SER A 30 -3.47 12.89 -0.25
CA SER A 30 -2.39 12.92 0.73
C SER A 30 -2.90 12.34 2.05
N ALA A 31 -3.54 11.15 1.99
CA ALA A 31 -3.70 10.31 3.15
C ALA A 31 -2.28 10.07 3.68
N PRO A 32 -2.03 10.24 4.99
CA PRO A 32 -0.73 9.96 5.56
C PRO A 32 -0.40 8.50 5.24
N GLY A 33 0.45 8.28 4.23
CA GLY A 33 0.74 6.95 3.73
C GLY A 33 1.38 6.14 4.85
N ARG A 34 0.85 4.94 5.07
CA ARG A 34 1.41 4.00 6.03
C ARG A 34 2.88 3.75 5.71
N LYS A 35 3.78 4.18 6.59
CA LYS A 35 5.22 3.98 6.45
C LYS A 35 5.62 2.73 7.22
N VAL A 36 6.01 1.68 6.51
CA VAL A 36 6.47 0.42 7.10
C VAL A 36 7.99 0.37 7.10
N ILE A 37 8.57 -0.01 8.25
CA ILE A 37 9.99 -0.28 8.42
C ILE A 37 10.12 -1.73 8.91
N TRP A 38 10.71 -2.58 8.09
CA TRP A 38 11.01 -3.95 8.47
C TRP A 38 12.26 -4.00 9.34
N ALA A 39 12.24 -4.84 10.37
CA ALA A 39 13.37 -5.03 11.24
C ALA A 39 14.44 -5.86 10.53
N SER A 40 15.68 -5.43 10.64
CA SER A 40 16.86 -6.20 10.20
C SER A 40 17.13 -7.36 11.15
N HIS A 41 16.90 -7.13 12.45
CA HIS A 41 16.96 -8.18 13.47
C HIS A 41 15.57 -8.32 14.12
N PRO A 42 14.89 -9.46 13.91
CA PRO A 42 13.64 -9.74 14.59
C PRO A 42 13.85 -9.78 16.11
N PHE A 43 12.85 -9.31 16.86
CA PHE A 43 12.89 -9.29 18.32
C PHE A 43 11.89 -10.28 18.89
N LEU A 44 12.32 -11.12 19.82
CA LEU A 44 11.41 -12.03 20.52
C LEU A 44 10.77 -11.29 21.71
N GLY A 45 9.55 -10.82 21.52
CA GLY A 45 8.77 -10.15 22.56
C GLY A 45 7.65 -11.02 23.10
N ARG A 46 6.85 -10.42 23.99
CA ARG A 46 5.73 -11.10 24.68
C ARG A 46 4.70 -11.74 23.75
N LEU A 47 4.35 -11.09 22.63
CA LEU A 47 3.33 -11.58 21.70
C LEU A 47 3.89 -12.49 20.60
N GLY A 48 5.21 -12.72 20.59
CA GLY A 48 5.92 -13.53 19.59
C GLY A 48 7.09 -12.78 18.97
N THR A 49 7.46 -13.17 17.75
CA THR A 49 8.58 -12.57 17.04
C THR A 49 8.15 -11.30 16.31
N TYR A 50 8.72 -10.17 16.67
CA TYR A 50 8.46 -8.87 16.06
C TYR A 50 9.40 -8.66 14.88
N ILE A 51 8.83 -8.31 13.73
CA ILE A 51 9.53 -8.31 12.43
C ILE A 51 9.49 -6.95 11.74
N GLY A 52 8.75 -5.98 12.28
CA GLY A 52 8.73 -4.62 11.74
C GLY A 52 7.79 -3.69 12.49
N ILE A 53 7.78 -2.44 12.07
CA ILE A 53 6.90 -1.39 12.59
C ILE A 53 6.22 -0.66 11.43
N ALA A 54 5.02 -0.15 11.68
CA ALA A 54 4.29 0.70 10.75
C ALA A 54 3.85 1.97 11.46
N LEU A 55 4.05 3.11 10.81
CA LEU A 55 3.54 4.41 11.24
C LEU A 55 2.43 4.86 10.28
N GLU A 56 1.24 5.10 10.82
CA GLU A 56 0.07 5.56 10.07
C GLU A 56 -0.66 6.64 10.87
N ALA A 57 -0.78 7.85 10.33
CA ALA A 57 -1.52 8.95 10.96
C ALA A 57 -1.24 9.11 12.47
N TYR A 58 0.03 8.99 12.89
CA TYR A 58 0.50 9.04 14.29
C TYR A 58 0.33 7.77 15.14
N HIS A 59 -0.26 6.70 14.59
CA HIS A 59 -0.33 5.40 15.25
C HIS A 59 0.86 4.53 14.86
N LEU A 60 1.58 4.05 15.88
CA LEU A 60 2.65 3.07 15.71
C LEU A 60 2.10 1.67 15.95
N SER A 61 2.34 0.77 15.01
CA SER A 61 2.00 -0.65 15.11
C SER A 61 3.23 -1.51 14.89
N VAL A 62 3.29 -2.65 15.58
CA VAL A 62 4.33 -3.67 15.45
C VAL A 62 3.78 -4.83 14.62
N ALA A 63 4.56 -5.30 13.65
CA ALA A 63 4.29 -6.55 12.96
C ALA A 63 4.82 -7.72 13.79
N VAL A 64 3.91 -8.59 14.22
CA VAL A 64 4.19 -9.87 14.85
C VAL A 64 4.13 -10.96 13.78
N HIS A 65 5.17 -11.78 13.70
CA HIS A 65 5.24 -12.92 12.81
C HIS A 65 4.23 -13.99 13.24
N THR A 66 3.35 -14.38 12.33
CA THR A 66 2.43 -15.52 12.52
C THR A 66 2.49 -16.44 11.29
N PRO A 67 2.10 -17.72 11.42
CA PRO A 67 2.09 -18.65 10.28
C PRO A 67 1.23 -18.19 9.09
N ALA A 68 0.20 -17.38 9.33
CA ALA A 68 -0.69 -16.84 8.30
C ALA A 68 -0.18 -15.53 7.67
N GLY A 69 0.91 -14.97 8.20
CA GLY A 69 1.48 -13.67 7.79
C GLY A 69 1.66 -12.69 8.95
N PRO A 70 2.19 -11.48 8.68
CA PRO A 70 2.40 -10.46 9.70
C PRO A 70 1.07 -9.95 10.27
N ARG A 71 0.87 -10.10 11.58
CA ARG A 71 -0.22 -9.47 12.32
C ARG A 71 0.24 -8.12 12.86
N TRP A 72 -0.51 -7.07 12.60
CA TRP A 72 -0.22 -5.73 13.11
C TRP A 72 -0.93 -5.50 14.44
N VAL A 73 -0.17 -5.10 15.45
CA VAL A 73 -0.65 -4.86 16.81
C VAL A 73 -0.19 -3.46 17.24
N PRO A 74 -1.02 -2.66 17.94
CA PRO A 74 -0.58 -1.37 18.48
C PRO A 74 0.71 -1.51 19.30
N ALA A 75 1.64 -0.57 19.13
CA ALA A 75 2.95 -0.65 19.80
C ALA A 75 2.82 -0.66 21.33
N ASP A 76 1.87 0.10 21.89
CA ASP A 76 1.61 0.16 23.34
C ASP A 76 1.09 -1.17 23.92
N GLU A 77 0.46 -2.01 23.10
CA GLU A 77 0.01 -3.35 23.49
C GLU A 77 1.10 -4.41 23.30
N ALA A 78 1.97 -4.22 22.31
CA ALA A 78 3.00 -5.19 21.92
C ALA A 78 4.31 -5.02 22.69
N LEU A 79 4.71 -3.80 23.04
CA LEU A 79 6.02 -3.47 23.61
C LEU A 79 5.89 -2.69 24.91
N SER A 80 6.64 -3.11 25.91
CA SER A 80 7.02 -2.22 27.01
C SER A 80 8.08 -1.21 26.56
N ALA A 81 8.22 -0.10 27.30
CA ALA A 81 9.25 0.90 27.02
C ALA A 81 10.68 0.31 27.03
N ALA A 82 10.95 -0.68 27.89
CA ALA A 82 12.24 -1.34 27.97
C ALA A 82 12.52 -2.20 26.73
N GLU A 83 11.54 -2.99 26.28
CA GLU A 83 11.65 -3.80 25.07
C GLU A 83 11.78 -2.93 23.81
N ALA A 84 11.00 -1.84 23.74
CA ALA A 84 11.11 -0.89 22.64
C ALA A 84 12.52 -0.28 22.56
N GLY A 85 13.12 0.08 23.69
CA GLY A 85 14.51 0.56 23.74
C GLY A 85 15.53 -0.49 23.31
N ALA A 86 15.42 -1.72 23.83
CA ALA A 86 16.31 -2.83 23.47
C ALA A 86 16.23 -3.17 21.97
N TRP A 87 15.01 -3.18 21.42
CA TRP A 87 14.82 -3.46 20.01
C TRP A 87 15.23 -2.30 19.11
N ALA A 88 14.98 -1.04 19.50
CA ALA A 88 15.42 0.12 18.72
C ALA A 88 16.95 0.20 18.60
N ALA A 89 17.70 -0.32 19.58
CA ALA A 89 19.17 -0.31 19.57
C ALA A 89 19.79 -1.32 18.58
N SER A 90 19.07 -2.40 18.25
CA SER A 90 19.62 -3.55 17.50
C SER A 90 18.81 -3.97 16.27
N GLY A 91 17.52 -3.61 16.25
CA GLY A 91 16.50 -4.14 15.34
C GLY A 91 16.42 -3.46 13.99
N PHE A 92 16.85 -2.21 13.86
CA PHE A 92 16.69 -1.42 12.64
C PHE A 92 18.03 -0.90 12.14
N ASN A 93 18.37 -1.20 10.89
CA ASN A 93 19.56 -0.65 10.26
C ASN A 93 19.35 0.86 9.97
N ARG A 94 20.28 1.70 10.42
CA ARG A 94 20.31 3.13 10.09
C ARG A 94 21.00 3.31 8.73
N THR A 95 20.31 3.00 7.64
CA THR A 95 20.72 3.41 6.28
C THR A 95 20.13 4.75 5.90
#